data_AF-A0A0S4KKR3-F1
#
_entry.id   AF-A0A0S4KKR3-F1
#
_cell.length_a   1.000
_cell.length_b   1.000
_cell.length_c   1.000
_cell.angle_alpha   90.00
_cell.angle_beta   90.00
_cell.angle_gamma   90.00
#
_symmetry.space_group_name_H-M   'P 1'
#
loop_
_entity.id
_entity.type
_entity.pdbx_description
1 polymer ?
#
loop_
_entity_poly.entity_id
_entity_poly.type
_entity_poly.pdbx_seq_one_letter_code
_entity_poly.pdbx_strand_id
1 'polypeptide(L)'
;MSRFFATYVLLTIAALATSHTIKHVVVLMEENRSFDHLLGFRKGVNGLSGKEFNYVNPAYPQDGKIYVQSNASNVAPCDPDHSFPATTMKIFGYEAYKHKNFTNPTMSGFVNFEKYLNRADTDYCEVMNSVSVEHLPVMNALADDFLLFDEFYASM
;
A
#
# COMPACT_ATOMS: atom_id res chain seq x y z
N MET A 1 26.49 -22.71 67.24
CA MET A 1 26.33 -23.70 66.15
C MET A 1 25.35 -23.13 65.13
N SER A 2 25.57 -23.43 63.86
CA SER A 2 24.86 -22.95 62.65
C SER A 2 25.35 -21.63 62.05
N ARG A 3 26.06 -21.79 60.92
CA ARG A 3 26.47 -20.78 59.92
C ARG A 3 25.33 -20.64 58.91
N PHE A 4 25.12 -19.45 58.33
CA PHE A 4 24.73 -19.36 56.93
C PHE A 4 25.42 -18.17 56.24
N PHE A 5 25.88 -18.47 55.02
CA PHE A 5 26.81 -17.74 54.19
C PHE A 5 26.08 -16.82 53.20
N ALA A 6 26.82 -15.86 52.67
CA ALA A 6 26.45 -14.84 51.70
C ALA A 6 25.76 -15.33 50.42
N THR A 7 24.94 -14.48 49.79
CA THR A 7 25.19 -14.07 48.39
C THR A 7 24.44 -12.77 48.08
N TYR A 8 25.20 -11.69 47.83
CA TYR A 8 24.71 -10.56 47.05
C TYR A 8 24.57 -11.06 45.61
N VAL A 9 23.36 -11.28 45.13
CA VAL A 9 23.12 -11.41 43.69
C VAL A 9 23.15 -10.00 43.12
N LEU A 10 24.34 -9.55 42.73
CA LEU A 10 24.44 -8.53 41.68
C LEU A 10 23.81 -9.16 40.43
N LEU A 11 22.56 -8.81 40.16
CA LEU A 11 22.00 -8.94 38.83
C LEU A 11 22.77 -7.96 37.95
N THR A 12 23.93 -8.39 37.46
CA THR A 12 24.50 -7.82 36.26
C THR A 12 23.50 -8.17 35.16
N ILE A 13 22.59 -7.25 34.88
CA ILE A 13 22.05 -7.13 33.54
C ILE A 13 23.29 -6.83 32.71
N ALA A 14 23.94 -7.86 32.19
CA ALA A 14 24.74 -7.71 31.00
C ALA A 14 23.77 -7.08 30.02
N ALA A 15 23.92 -5.78 29.78
CA ALA A 15 23.34 -5.16 28.62
C ALA A 15 23.71 -6.10 27.48
N LEU A 16 22.71 -6.74 26.89
CA LEU A 16 22.86 -7.38 25.59
C LEU A 16 23.25 -6.24 24.67
N ALA A 17 24.55 -5.97 24.59
CA ALA A 17 25.14 -5.15 23.58
C ALA A 17 24.89 -5.93 22.30
N THR A 18 23.72 -5.68 21.70
CA THR A 18 23.44 -6.16 20.37
C THR A 18 24.40 -5.40 19.47
N SER A 19 25.55 -6.01 19.22
CA SER A 19 26.47 -5.56 18.19
C SER A 19 25.78 -5.80 16.85
N HIS A 20 24.83 -4.94 16.51
CA HIS A 20 24.25 -4.92 15.19
C HIS A 20 25.33 -4.45 14.21
N THR A 21 25.51 -5.21 13.14
CA THR A 21 26.46 -4.90 12.06
C THR A 21 26.09 -3.58 11.37
N ILE A 22 24.80 -3.25 11.35
CA ILE A 22 24.27 -2.00 10.79
C ILE A 22 24.55 -0.85 11.76
N LYS A 23 25.31 0.15 11.31
CA LYS A 23 25.65 1.36 12.08
C LYS A 23 24.85 2.60 11.67
N HIS A 24 24.31 2.58 10.46
CA HIS A 24 23.55 3.69 9.88
C HIS A 24 22.33 3.14 9.16
N VAL A 25 21.20 3.81 9.34
CA VAL A 25 19.98 3.57 8.58
C VAL A 25 19.67 4.87 7.86
N VAL A 26 19.59 4.80 6.54
CA VAL A 26 19.12 5.91 5.70
C VAL A 26 17.71 5.57 5.26
N VAL A 27 16.79 6.49 5.48
CA VAL A 27 15.39 6.34 5.08
C VAL A 27 15.10 7.36 3.99
N LEU A 28 14.85 6.87 2.78
CA LEU A 28 14.30 7.66 1.69
C LEU A 28 12.77 7.50 1.73
N MET A 29 12.07 8.59 2.04
CA MET A 29 10.61 8.62 2.08
C MET A 29 10.11 9.20 0.75
N GLU A 30 9.51 8.35 -0.07
CA GLU A 30 8.84 8.76 -1.31
C GLU A 30 7.38 9.18 -1.03
N GLU A 31 6.75 9.84 -2.00
CA GLU A 31 5.45 10.49 -1.83
C GLU A 31 4.39 9.86 -2.75
N ASN A 32 3.16 9.73 -2.22
CA ASN A 32 1.89 9.55 -2.94
C ASN A 32 1.85 8.48 -4.02
N ARG A 33 2.48 7.32 -3.79
CA ARG A 33 2.37 6.17 -4.68
C ARG A 33 2.05 4.91 -3.91
N SER A 34 1.01 4.19 -4.33
CA SER A 34 0.69 2.88 -3.76
C SER A 34 1.65 1.82 -4.30
N PHE A 35 1.78 0.72 -3.56
CA PHE A 35 2.55 -0.43 -4.01
C PHE A 35 2.08 -0.91 -5.40
N ASP A 36 0.78 -1.08 -5.57
CA ASP A 36 0.21 -1.56 -6.85
C ASP A 36 0.47 -0.60 -8.01
N HIS A 37 0.51 0.72 -7.77
CA HIS A 37 0.81 1.69 -8.81
C HIS A 37 2.25 1.58 -9.33
N LEU A 38 3.21 1.20 -8.47
CA LEU A 38 4.62 1.08 -8.86
C LEU A 38 5.00 -0.36 -9.22
N LEU A 39 4.74 -1.29 -8.31
CA LEU A 39 5.26 -2.65 -8.35
C LEU A 39 4.16 -3.71 -8.49
N GLY A 40 2.90 -3.31 -8.64
CA GLY A 40 1.76 -4.25 -8.71
C GLY A 40 1.89 -5.29 -9.82
N PHE A 41 2.39 -4.92 -11.00
CA PHE A 41 2.59 -5.85 -12.12
C PHE A 41 3.98 -6.53 -12.13
N ARG A 42 4.82 -6.27 -11.13
CA ARG A 42 6.12 -6.93 -11.01
C ARG A 42 5.92 -8.42 -10.77
N LYS A 43 6.78 -9.27 -11.34
CA LYS A 43 6.75 -10.71 -11.05
C LYS A 43 7.38 -11.00 -9.68
N GLY A 44 6.80 -11.97 -8.97
CA GLY A 44 7.34 -12.42 -7.68
C GLY A 44 6.90 -11.61 -6.47
N VAL A 45 5.87 -10.77 -6.61
CA VAL A 45 5.22 -10.05 -5.51
C VAL A 45 3.76 -10.47 -5.38
N ASN A 46 3.17 -10.25 -4.20
CA ASN A 46 1.74 -10.30 -3.96
C ASN A 46 1.05 -9.07 -4.59
N GLY A 47 0.96 -9.06 -5.92
CA GLY A 47 0.49 -7.92 -6.70
C GLY A 47 -0.72 -8.22 -7.60
N LEU A 48 -0.82 -7.49 -8.69
CA LEU A 48 -1.94 -7.47 -9.62
C LEU A 48 -1.85 -8.59 -10.66
N SER A 49 -2.98 -9.25 -10.91
CA SER A 49 -3.13 -10.25 -11.97
C SER A 49 -3.57 -9.66 -13.32
N GLY A 50 -3.98 -8.39 -13.35
CA GLY A 50 -4.57 -7.75 -14.52
C GLY A 50 -6.07 -7.99 -14.66
N LYS A 51 -6.69 -8.70 -13.70
CA LYS A 51 -8.12 -9.07 -13.73
C LYS A 51 -8.94 -8.29 -12.72
N GLU A 52 -8.28 -7.61 -11.80
CA GLU A 52 -8.87 -6.74 -10.81
C GLU A 52 -9.59 -5.59 -11.51
N PHE A 53 -10.75 -5.20 -11.00
CA PHE A 53 -11.52 -4.12 -11.58
C PHE A 53 -12.37 -3.43 -10.53
N ASN A 54 -12.81 -2.23 -10.86
CA ASN A 54 -13.85 -1.50 -10.14
C ASN A 54 -15.01 -1.20 -11.11
N TYR A 55 -16.24 -1.30 -10.62
CA TYR A 55 -17.38 -0.81 -11.41
C TYR A 55 -17.33 0.71 -11.45
N VAL A 56 -17.69 1.29 -12.60
CA VAL A 56 -17.93 2.73 -12.73
C VAL A 56 -19.00 3.18 -11.71
N ASN A 57 -20.02 2.33 -11.52
CA ASN A 57 -21.03 2.51 -10.50
C ASN A 57 -21.40 1.16 -9.87
N PRO A 58 -21.04 0.91 -8.60
CA PRO A 58 -21.36 -0.35 -7.93
C PRO A 58 -22.86 -0.66 -7.86
N ALA A 59 -23.72 0.36 -7.84
CA ALA A 59 -25.18 0.19 -7.83
C ALA A 59 -25.75 -0.15 -9.22
N TYR A 60 -24.99 0.10 -10.29
CA TYR A 60 -25.40 -0.12 -11.68
C TYR A 60 -24.25 -0.78 -12.46
N PRO A 61 -23.99 -2.09 -12.25
CA PRO A 61 -22.87 -2.81 -12.87
C PRO A 61 -22.81 -2.74 -14.40
N GLN A 62 -23.96 -2.53 -15.04
CA GLN A 62 -24.09 -2.33 -16.49
C GLN A 62 -23.43 -1.04 -16.99
N ASP A 63 -23.12 -0.08 -16.12
CA ASP A 63 -22.41 1.17 -16.45
C ASP A 63 -20.95 0.92 -16.85
N GLY A 64 -20.45 -0.30 -16.64
CA GLY A 64 -19.13 -0.73 -17.06
C GLY A 64 -18.14 -0.93 -15.92
N LYS A 65 -16.98 -1.45 -16.29
CA LYS A 65 -15.86 -1.78 -15.41
C LYS A 65 -14.60 -1.11 -15.92
N ILE A 66 -13.79 -0.63 -14.98
CA ILE A 66 -12.42 -0.21 -15.24
C ILE A 66 -11.50 -1.25 -14.61
N TYR A 67 -10.69 -1.88 -15.45
CA TYR A 67 -9.72 -2.89 -15.04
C TYR A 67 -8.40 -2.22 -14.69
N VAL A 68 -7.61 -2.87 -13.85
CA VAL A 68 -6.23 -2.46 -13.64
C VAL A 68 -5.43 -2.57 -14.95
N GLN A 69 -4.55 -1.61 -15.21
CA GLN A 69 -3.71 -1.56 -16.41
C GLN A 69 -2.27 -1.20 -16.07
N SER A 70 -1.33 -1.55 -16.94
CA SER A 70 0.11 -1.29 -16.75
C SER A 70 0.61 -0.24 -17.76
N ASN A 71 -0.02 0.92 -17.76
CA ASN A 71 0.18 2.00 -18.73
C ASN A 71 -0.01 3.39 -18.11
N ALA A 72 0.20 3.55 -16.80
CA ALA A 72 0.06 4.85 -16.15
C ALA A 72 0.96 5.92 -16.80
N SER A 73 0.43 7.13 -16.88
CA SER A 73 1.17 8.30 -17.39
C SER A 73 2.33 8.67 -16.45
N ASN A 74 3.43 9.16 -17.02
CA ASN A 74 4.57 9.68 -16.22
C ASN A 74 4.17 10.86 -15.31
N VAL A 75 3.16 11.62 -15.75
CA VAL A 75 2.53 12.69 -14.98
C VAL A 75 1.08 12.30 -14.80
N ALA A 76 0.65 12.09 -13.57
CA ALA A 76 -0.74 11.76 -13.28
C ALA A 76 -1.66 12.89 -13.73
N PRO A 77 -2.83 12.60 -14.33
CA PRO A 77 -3.77 13.62 -14.78
C PRO A 77 -4.39 14.40 -13.61
N CYS A 78 -4.39 13.82 -12.41
CA CYS A 78 -4.75 14.47 -11.15
C CYS A 78 -4.11 13.78 -9.96
N ASP A 79 -4.16 14.44 -8.80
CA ASP A 79 -3.82 13.85 -7.50
C ASP A 79 -5.10 13.24 -6.87
N PRO A 80 -5.21 11.90 -6.78
CA PRO A 80 -6.33 11.25 -6.10
C PRO A 80 -6.36 11.63 -4.63
N ASP A 81 -7.55 11.79 -4.08
CA ASP A 81 -7.69 12.06 -2.64
C ASP A 81 -7.13 10.88 -1.83
N HIS A 82 -6.13 11.19 -1.01
CA HIS A 82 -5.37 10.29 -0.15
C HIS A 82 -5.67 10.52 1.34
N SER A 83 -6.74 11.27 1.66
CA SER A 83 -7.22 11.45 3.03
C SER A 83 -7.79 10.14 3.60
N PHE A 84 -7.74 10.01 4.93
CA PHE A 84 -8.29 8.84 5.63
C PHE A 84 -9.75 8.51 5.24
N PRO A 85 -10.69 9.49 5.15
CA PRO A 85 -12.05 9.22 4.70
C PRO A 85 -12.12 8.69 3.26
N ALA A 86 -11.35 9.27 2.33
CA ALA A 86 -11.33 8.84 0.94
C ALA A 86 -10.76 7.43 0.80
N THR A 87 -9.60 7.17 1.41
CA THR A 87 -8.95 5.86 1.41
C THR A 87 -9.85 4.79 2.03
N THR A 88 -10.53 5.10 3.14
CA THR A 88 -11.50 4.18 3.76
C THR A 88 -12.65 3.85 2.80
N MET A 89 -13.22 4.84 2.12
CA MET A 89 -14.29 4.60 1.14
C MET A 89 -13.79 3.79 -0.05
N LYS A 90 -12.57 4.05 -0.55
CA LYS A 90 -11.98 3.33 -1.68
C LYS A 90 -11.76 1.85 -1.36
N ILE A 91 -11.25 1.55 -0.16
CA ILE A 91 -10.98 0.18 0.33
C ILE A 91 -12.28 -0.59 0.61
N PHE A 92 -13.24 0.01 1.30
CA PHE A 92 -14.44 -0.72 1.76
C PHE A 92 -15.63 -0.62 0.79
N GLY A 93 -15.63 0.38 -0.08
CA GLY A 93 -16.74 0.70 -0.98
C GLY A 93 -17.78 1.65 -0.36
N TYR A 94 -18.61 2.25 -1.21
CA TYR A 94 -19.55 3.32 -0.83
C TYR A 94 -20.56 2.88 0.23
N GLU A 95 -21.20 1.72 0.04
CA GLU A 95 -22.24 1.25 0.95
C GLU A 95 -21.68 0.91 2.33
N ALA A 96 -20.52 0.27 2.39
CA ALA A 96 -19.82 -0.02 3.65
C ALA A 96 -19.44 1.28 4.37
N TYR A 97 -18.91 2.26 3.63
CA TYR A 97 -18.56 3.58 4.15
C TYR A 97 -19.76 4.33 4.72
N LYS A 98 -20.86 4.41 3.97
CA LYS A 98 -22.11 5.06 4.37
C LYS A 98 -22.67 4.48 5.67
N HIS A 99 -22.61 3.16 5.84
CA HIS A 99 -23.13 2.47 7.02
C HIS A 99 -22.08 2.25 8.13
N LYS A 100 -20.85 2.75 7.94
CA LYS A 100 -19.70 2.54 8.85
C LYS A 100 -19.43 1.06 9.18
N ASN A 101 -19.62 0.18 8.19
CA ASN A 101 -19.38 -1.26 8.32
C ASN A 101 -18.08 -1.65 7.61
N PHE A 102 -16.97 -1.61 8.34
CA PHE A 102 -15.63 -1.83 7.81
C PHE A 102 -15.11 -3.26 8.06
N THR A 103 -16.00 -4.25 7.98
CA THR A 103 -15.64 -5.66 8.25
C THR A 103 -15.05 -6.38 7.04
N ASN A 104 -15.37 -5.92 5.82
CA ASN A 104 -14.92 -6.57 4.59
C ASN A 104 -14.38 -5.54 3.57
N PRO A 105 -13.06 -5.48 3.32
CA PRO A 105 -12.47 -4.58 2.35
C PRO A 105 -12.70 -5.12 0.92
N THR A 106 -13.68 -4.54 0.22
CA THR A 106 -14.06 -5.00 -1.13
C THR A 106 -13.13 -4.48 -2.23
N MET A 107 -12.29 -3.50 -1.92
CA MET A 107 -11.40 -2.78 -2.84
C MET A 107 -12.15 -2.20 -4.05
N SER A 108 -13.44 -1.88 -3.90
CA SER A 108 -14.34 -1.58 -5.02
C SER A 108 -14.72 -0.11 -5.16
N GLY A 109 -14.10 0.79 -4.40
CA GLY A 109 -14.50 2.20 -4.31
C GLY A 109 -13.63 3.18 -5.11
N PHE A 110 -12.49 2.76 -5.65
CA PHE A 110 -11.51 3.64 -6.30
C PHE A 110 -12.11 4.45 -7.46
N VAL A 111 -12.67 3.78 -8.45
CA VAL A 111 -13.30 4.44 -9.62
C VAL A 111 -14.54 5.22 -9.22
N ASN A 112 -15.37 4.65 -8.35
CA ASN A 112 -16.62 5.27 -7.92
C ASN A 112 -16.39 6.59 -7.17
N PHE A 113 -15.33 6.66 -6.36
CA PHE A 113 -14.93 7.88 -5.67
C PHE A 113 -14.52 8.98 -6.64
N GLU A 114 -13.65 8.67 -7.61
CA GLU A 114 -13.21 9.65 -8.60
C GLU A 114 -14.36 10.08 -9.54
N LYS A 115 -15.28 9.17 -9.87
CA LYS A 115 -16.53 9.50 -10.57
C LYS A 115 -17.36 10.51 -9.78
N TYR A 116 -17.52 10.32 -8.46
CA TYR A 116 -18.26 11.24 -7.59
C TYR A 116 -17.63 12.65 -7.57
N LEU A 117 -16.32 12.75 -7.75
CA LEU A 117 -15.61 14.01 -7.90
C LEU A 117 -15.66 14.60 -9.33
N ASN A 118 -16.49 14.04 -10.22
CA ASN A 118 -16.64 14.42 -11.62
C ASN A 118 -15.36 14.28 -12.46
N ARG A 119 -14.54 13.25 -12.19
CA ARG A 119 -13.25 13.04 -12.87
C ARG A 119 -13.29 11.95 -13.95
N ALA A 120 -14.46 11.73 -14.55
CA ALA A 120 -14.60 10.72 -15.61
C ALA A 120 -13.91 11.13 -16.92
N ASP A 121 -13.72 12.43 -17.14
CA ASP A 121 -13.01 13.02 -18.28
C ASP A 121 -11.48 12.83 -18.21
N THR A 122 -10.94 12.56 -17.01
CA THR A 122 -9.53 12.24 -16.77
C THR A 122 -9.27 10.76 -16.58
N ASP A 123 -10.15 9.90 -17.11
CA ASP A 123 -10.14 8.45 -16.87
C ASP A 123 -10.07 8.11 -15.37
N TYR A 124 -10.88 8.81 -14.56
CA TYR A 124 -10.95 8.62 -13.12
C TYR A 124 -9.59 8.82 -12.43
N CYS A 125 -8.85 9.87 -12.83
CA CYS A 125 -7.46 10.12 -12.42
C CYS A 125 -6.46 9.00 -12.72
N GLU A 126 -6.74 8.11 -13.67
CA GLU A 126 -5.95 6.90 -13.89
C GLU A 126 -5.78 6.08 -12.59
N VAL A 127 -6.74 6.14 -11.65
CA VAL A 127 -6.61 5.56 -10.30
C VAL A 127 -6.42 4.03 -10.32
N MET A 128 -6.77 3.38 -11.43
CA MET A 128 -6.60 1.95 -11.64
C MET A 128 -5.33 1.60 -12.43
N ASN A 129 -4.51 2.57 -12.84
CA ASN A 129 -3.35 2.32 -13.68
C ASN A 129 -2.09 2.24 -12.83
N SER A 130 -1.24 1.28 -13.17
CA SER A 130 0.11 1.11 -12.66
C SER A 130 1.12 1.54 -13.71
N VAL A 131 2.28 2.00 -13.26
CA VAL A 131 3.46 2.19 -14.10
C VAL A 131 3.89 0.83 -14.64
N SER A 132 4.34 0.79 -15.90
CA SER A 132 4.85 -0.46 -16.46
C SER A 132 6.19 -0.85 -15.84
N VAL A 133 6.46 -2.16 -15.76
CA VAL A 133 7.70 -2.68 -15.16
C VAL A 133 8.93 -2.08 -15.83
N GLU A 134 8.89 -1.89 -17.15
CA GLU A 134 9.97 -1.32 -17.95
C GLU A 134 10.25 0.16 -17.63
N HIS A 135 9.25 0.89 -17.12
CA HIS A 135 9.37 2.30 -16.76
C HIS A 135 9.90 2.53 -15.34
N LEU A 136 10.14 1.47 -14.56
CA LEU A 136 10.73 1.55 -13.21
C LEU A 136 12.06 0.79 -13.10
N PRO A 137 13.06 1.06 -13.95
CA PRO A 137 14.29 0.27 -13.99
C PRO A 137 15.06 0.31 -12.67
N VAL A 138 15.08 1.45 -11.98
CA VAL A 138 15.81 1.61 -10.71
C VAL A 138 15.13 0.85 -9.57
N MET A 139 13.80 0.99 -9.42
CA MET A 139 13.09 0.26 -8.36
C MET A 139 13.13 -1.25 -8.58
N ASN A 140 13.01 -1.72 -9.83
CA ASN A 140 13.12 -3.14 -10.14
C ASN A 140 14.52 -3.67 -9.82
N ALA A 141 15.58 -2.95 -10.17
CA ALA A 141 16.94 -3.34 -9.82
C ALA A 141 17.14 -3.42 -8.29
N LEU A 142 16.61 -2.45 -7.53
CA LEU A 142 16.63 -2.51 -6.07
C LEU A 142 15.86 -3.72 -5.53
N ALA A 143 14.72 -4.06 -6.12
CA ALA A 143 13.94 -5.22 -5.71
C ALA A 143 14.56 -6.57 -6.12
N ASP A 144 15.40 -6.59 -7.16
CA ASP A 144 16.14 -7.79 -7.59
C ASP A 144 17.38 -8.03 -6.72
N ASP A 145 18.09 -6.96 -6.35
CA ASP A 145 19.37 -7.04 -5.62
C ASP A 145 19.21 -6.94 -4.08
N PHE A 146 18.04 -6.52 -3.60
CA PHE A 146 17.74 -6.35 -2.17
C PHE A 146 16.38 -6.94 -1.79
N LEU A 147 15.98 -6.74 -0.53
CA LEU A 147 14.69 -7.18 -0.03
C LEU A 147 13.60 -6.17 -0.38
N LEU A 148 12.55 -6.66 -1.02
CA LEU A 148 11.28 -5.95 -1.19
C LEU A 148 10.24 -6.50 -0.22
N PHE A 149 9.50 -5.61 0.44
CA PHE A 149 8.33 -5.96 1.23
C PHE A 149 7.08 -5.62 0.42
N ASP A 150 6.20 -6.60 0.18
CA ASP A 150 4.95 -6.46 -0.56
C ASP A 150 3.70 -6.51 0.34
N GLU A 151 3.89 -6.58 1.65
CA GLU A 151 2.84 -6.47 2.68
C GLU A 151 3.21 -5.43 3.74
N PHE A 152 3.68 -4.26 3.30
CA PHE A 152 3.99 -3.12 4.16
C PHE A 152 2.95 -2.02 4.02
N TYR A 153 2.23 -1.72 5.10
CA TYR A 153 1.07 -0.82 5.09
C TYR A 153 1.35 0.45 5.90
N ALA A 154 0.72 1.55 5.49
CA ALA A 154 0.69 2.77 6.27
C ALA A 154 0.04 2.53 7.64
N SER A 155 0.53 3.22 8.67
CA SER A 155 0.04 3.04 10.04
C SER A 155 -1.38 3.57 10.29
N MET A 156 -1.90 4.41 9.39
CA MET A 156 -3.24 4.99 9.44
C MET A 156 -3.68 5.48 8.07
#